data_AF-A0A839NQD0-F1
#
_entry.id   AF-A0A839NQD0-F1
#
_cell.length_a   1.000
_cell.length_b   1.000
_cell.length_c   1.000
_cell.angle_alpha   90.00
_cell.angle_beta   90.00
_cell.angle_gamma   90.00
#
_symmetry.space_group_name_H-M   'P 1'
#
loop_
_entity.id
_entity.type
_entity.pdbx_description
1 polymer ?
#
loop_
_entity_poly.entity_id
_entity_poly.type
_entity_poly.pdbx_seq_one_letter_code
_entity_poly.pdbx_strand_id
1 'polypeptide(L)'
;MKIIFCPLFFLLFQFTVQAQVKPVKFDTKILYKFTYQNDSTSSASRRSVFTQLMIGDQESHFQTLSKFRSDSALALQEGSNMFVYTYGRIEPNNFLIVKRGDVIATYEPVNGIKLDWNNELSYYEEKKGDMQWEMHPDTAHIHDFVCQKATADWGGRKWTAWFTMDIPISDGPYKFCGLPGLVLSISDQDKFFTFDIAYISKVNSVSVTFDQLRPDLALQKTTKESFYKARKNLRNTMAEYALLTGARLSDASKVNIRAEMKTDNNHIERY
;
A
#
# COMPACT_ATOMS: atom_id res chain seq x y z
N MET A 1 -77.41 7.70 15.67
CA MET A 1 -76.13 6.96 15.79
C MET A 1 -75.10 7.61 14.89
N LYS A 2 -74.04 8.23 15.44
CA LYS A 2 -72.96 8.84 14.65
C LYS A 2 -71.88 7.79 14.42
N ILE A 3 -71.60 7.47 13.17
CA ILE A 3 -70.55 6.53 12.74
C ILE A 3 -69.23 7.30 12.75
N ILE A 4 -68.30 6.87 13.60
CA ILE A 4 -66.95 7.45 13.71
C ILE A 4 -66.07 6.73 12.68
N PHE A 5 -65.59 7.49 11.70
CA PHE A 5 -64.65 7.05 10.68
C PHE A 5 -63.22 7.12 11.25
N CYS A 6 -62.55 5.98 11.42
CA CYS A 6 -61.17 5.92 11.87
C CYS A 6 -60.26 5.74 10.63
N PRO A 7 -59.44 6.72 10.24
CA PRO A 7 -58.56 6.55 9.09
C PRO A 7 -57.38 5.68 9.53
N LEU A 8 -57.27 4.51 8.89
CA LEU A 8 -56.14 3.60 9.03
C LEU A 8 -54.88 4.27 8.47
N PHE A 9 -54.01 4.77 9.34
CA PHE A 9 -52.75 5.39 8.94
C PHE A 9 -51.76 4.29 8.53
N PHE A 10 -51.64 4.05 7.22
CA PHE A 10 -50.68 3.10 6.64
C PHE A 10 -49.27 3.72 6.73
N LEU A 11 -48.55 3.40 7.81
CA LEU A 11 -47.16 3.81 8.01
C LEU A 11 -46.26 2.98 7.06
N LEU A 12 -45.96 3.53 5.89
CA LEU A 12 -44.91 3.03 5.00
C LEU A 12 -43.56 3.20 5.68
N PHE A 13 -43.10 2.14 6.36
CA PHE A 13 -41.74 2.04 6.87
C PHE A 13 -40.80 1.95 5.67
N GLN A 14 -40.27 3.10 5.24
CA GLN A 14 -39.15 3.12 4.31
C GLN A 14 -37.93 2.58 5.03
N PHE A 15 -37.67 1.28 4.90
CA PHE A 15 -36.38 0.70 5.23
C PHE A 15 -35.37 1.29 4.26
N THR A 16 -34.74 2.39 4.66
CA THR A 16 -33.45 2.77 4.09
C THR A 16 -32.47 1.67 4.52
N VAL A 17 -32.20 0.73 3.61
CA VAL A 17 -31.07 -0.18 3.75
C VAL A 17 -29.83 0.70 3.62
N GLN A 18 -29.37 1.26 4.75
CA GLN A 18 -27.98 1.66 4.84
C GLN A 18 -27.19 0.37 4.65
N ALA A 19 -26.49 0.25 3.52
CA ALA A 19 -25.49 -0.78 3.36
C ALA A 19 -24.45 -0.57 4.48
N GLN A 20 -24.58 -1.33 5.57
CA GLN A 20 -23.56 -1.36 6.60
C GLN A 20 -22.30 -1.93 5.93
N VAL A 21 -21.28 -1.09 5.79
CA VAL A 21 -19.95 -1.51 5.36
C VAL A 21 -19.50 -2.55 6.39
N LYS A 22 -19.47 -3.82 5.99
CA LYS A 22 -18.99 -4.88 6.88
C LYS A 22 -17.47 -4.74 6.99
N PRO A 23 -16.91 -4.76 8.21
CA PRO A 23 -15.47 -4.71 8.36
C PRO A 23 -14.84 -5.95 7.71
N VAL A 24 -13.67 -5.75 7.10
CA VAL A 24 -12.98 -6.83 6.40
C VAL A 24 -12.24 -7.68 7.40
N LYS A 25 -12.51 -8.98 7.39
CA LYS A 25 -11.78 -9.94 8.19
C LYS A 25 -10.57 -10.42 7.42
N PHE A 26 -9.39 -10.25 7.99
CA PHE A 26 -8.16 -10.84 7.50
C PHE A 26 -7.86 -12.14 8.23
N ASP A 27 -7.50 -13.15 7.46
CA ASP A 27 -7.17 -14.48 7.96
C ASP A 27 -5.70 -14.85 7.76
N THR A 28 -4.97 -14.09 6.95
CA THR A 28 -3.58 -14.38 6.58
C THR A 28 -2.78 -13.08 6.60
N LYS A 29 -1.60 -13.13 7.24
CA LYS A 29 -0.60 -12.07 7.29
C LYS A 29 0.67 -12.58 6.65
N ILE A 30 1.24 -11.79 5.75
CA ILE A 30 2.54 -12.06 5.13
C ILE A 30 3.43 -10.84 5.35
N LEU A 31 4.68 -11.09 5.76
CA LEU A 31 5.72 -10.07 5.82
C LEU A 31 6.69 -10.30 4.66
N TYR A 32 7.03 -9.23 3.97
CA TYR A 32 8.09 -9.21 2.97
C TYR A 32 9.22 -8.29 3.44
N LYS A 33 10.46 -8.71 3.22
CA LYS A 33 11.61 -7.82 3.23
C LYS A 33 11.65 -7.10 1.89
N PHE A 34 11.38 -5.80 1.92
CA PHE A 34 11.48 -4.93 0.76
C PHE A 34 12.84 -4.23 0.74
N THR A 35 13.65 -4.55 -0.26
CA THR A 35 14.96 -3.94 -0.51
C THR A 35 14.85 -2.99 -1.70
N TYR A 36 15.32 -1.76 -1.54
CA TYR A 36 15.25 -0.73 -2.57
C TYR A 36 16.51 0.12 -2.65
N GLN A 37 16.77 0.69 -3.84
CA GLN A 37 17.86 1.62 -4.10
C GLN A 37 17.33 2.84 -4.86
N ASN A 38 17.03 3.92 -4.15
CA ASN A 38 16.44 5.13 -4.75
C ASN A 38 17.45 5.96 -5.56
N ASP A 39 18.76 5.80 -5.34
CA ASP A 39 19.81 6.38 -6.19
C ASP A 39 20.41 5.28 -7.07
N SER A 40 20.01 5.26 -8.34
CA SER A 40 20.52 4.28 -9.30
C SER A 40 22.05 4.33 -9.47
N THR A 41 22.70 5.43 -9.10
CA THR A 41 24.16 5.64 -9.25
C THR A 41 24.97 5.31 -8.00
N SER A 42 24.31 5.05 -6.86
CA SER A 42 24.98 4.84 -5.58
C SER A 42 24.45 3.59 -4.87
N SER A 43 25.24 2.53 -4.86
CA SER A 43 24.93 1.31 -4.10
C SER A 43 24.78 1.56 -2.59
N ALA A 44 25.45 2.60 -2.07
CA ALA A 44 25.32 3.05 -0.69
C ALA A 44 23.92 3.59 -0.35
N SER A 45 23.07 3.85 -1.35
CA SER A 45 21.67 4.23 -1.16
C SER A 45 20.74 3.03 -0.93
N ARG A 46 21.24 1.79 -0.99
CA ARG A 46 20.43 0.59 -0.79
C ARG A 46 19.93 0.52 0.64
N ARG A 47 18.63 0.27 0.82
CA ARG A 47 17.94 0.16 2.11
C ARG A 47 17.03 -1.06 2.10
N SER A 48 16.67 -1.54 3.29
CA SER A 48 15.65 -2.56 3.46
C SER A 48 14.68 -2.16 4.56
N VAL A 49 13.40 -2.45 4.36
CA VAL A 49 12.32 -2.29 5.33
C VAL A 49 11.39 -3.50 5.26
N PHE A 50 10.60 -3.75 6.30
CA PHE A 50 9.53 -4.73 6.20
C PHE A 50 8.25 -4.11 5.66
N THR A 51 7.53 -4.88 4.86
CA THR A 51 6.17 -4.58 4.41
C THR A 51 5.23 -5.70 4.83
N GLN A 52 3.96 -5.40 5.00
CA GLN A 52 2.95 -6.34 5.43
C GLN A 52 1.84 -6.42 4.38
N LEU A 53 1.47 -7.65 4.01
CA LEU A 53 0.28 -7.98 3.24
C LEU A 53 -0.72 -8.69 4.18
N MET A 54 -1.91 -8.14 4.32
CA MET A 54 -3.04 -8.79 4.98
C MET A 54 -4.04 -9.26 3.93
N ILE A 55 -4.49 -10.50 4.02
CA ILE A 55 -5.41 -11.10 3.06
C ILE A 55 -6.68 -11.52 3.79
N GLY A 56 -7.82 -11.20 3.20
CA GLY A 56 -9.15 -11.64 3.61
C GLY A 56 -9.97 -12.07 2.39
N ASP A 57 -11.21 -12.45 2.64
CA ASP A 57 -12.06 -13.11 1.64
C ASP A 57 -12.36 -12.24 0.41
N GLN A 58 -12.42 -10.90 0.58
CA GLN A 58 -12.88 -9.97 -0.46
C GLN A 58 -11.79 -9.01 -0.95
N GLU A 59 -10.78 -8.76 -0.13
CA GLU A 59 -9.72 -7.81 -0.41
C GLU A 59 -8.45 -8.11 0.36
N SER A 60 -7.34 -7.54 -0.11
CA SER A 60 -6.06 -7.58 0.55
C SER A 60 -5.45 -6.18 0.67
N HIS A 61 -4.68 -5.99 1.73
CA HIS A 61 -4.12 -4.69 2.12
C HIS A 61 -2.62 -4.84 2.27
N PHE A 62 -1.87 -4.04 1.50
CA PHE A 62 -0.43 -4.00 1.52
C PHE A 62 0.06 -2.66 2.04
N GLN A 63 0.94 -2.68 3.03
CA GLN A 63 1.56 -1.45 3.55
C GLN A 63 3.03 -1.61 3.93
N THR A 64 3.74 -0.49 3.93
CA THR A 64 5.10 -0.42 4.49
C THR A 64 5.04 -0.30 6.01
N LEU A 65 5.86 -1.08 6.73
CA LEU A 65 5.96 -0.94 8.18
C LEU A 65 6.98 0.15 8.52
N SER A 66 6.60 1.10 9.37
CA SER A 66 7.52 2.15 9.81
C SER A 66 8.75 1.56 10.53
N LYS A 67 9.88 2.28 10.50
CA LYS A 67 11.12 1.89 11.22
C LYS A 67 10.87 1.56 12.70
N PHE A 68 9.97 2.29 13.35
CA PHE A 68 9.59 2.03 14.75
C PHE A 68 8.99 0.63 14.99
N ARG A 69 8.26 0.08 14.00
CA ARG A 69 7.73 -1.29 14.05
C ARG A 69 8.71 -2.34 13.53
N SER A 70 9.75 -1.94 12.80
CA SER A 70 10.77 -2.84 12.26
C SER A 70 11.87 -3.19 13.28
N ASP A 71 12.27 -2.23 14.12
CA ASP A 71 13.29 -2.43 15.18
C ASP A 71 12.72 -3.01 16.48
N SER A 72 11.39 -3.01 16.62
CA SER A 72 10.76 -3.52 17.84
C SER A 72 10.30 -4.96 17.61
N ALA A 73 10.80 -5.86 18.46
CA ALA A 73 10.28 -7.21 18.68
C ALA A 73 8.73 -7.29 18.76
N LEU A 74 8.02 -6.17 18.95
CA LEU A 74 6.56 -5.95 18.84
C LEU A 74 5.89 -6.40 17.52
N ALA A 75 6.60 -6.52 16.39
CA ALA A 75 5.97 -7.09 15.17
C ALA A 75 5.74 -8.61 15.27
N LEU A 76 6.52 -9.27 16.15
CA LEU A 76 6.55 -10.71 16.42
C LEU A 76 5.99 -11.06 17.81
N GLN A 77 5.90 -10.10 18.73
CA GLN A 77 5.34 -10.23 20.07
C GLN A 77 3.83 -9.94 20.02
N GLU A 78 3.01 -10.97 20.10
CA GLU A 78 1.56 -10.96 19.92
C GLU A 78 0.82 -9.87 20.73
N GLY A 79 -0.19 -9.25 20.11
CA GLY A 79 -1.14 -8.37 20.81
C GLY A 79 -1.92 -7.38 19.94
N SER A 80 -1.37 -6.90 18.84
CA SER A 80 -2.12 -6.04 17.91
C SER A 80 -2.45 -6.80 16.62
N ASN A 81 -3.49 -7.64 16.65
CA ASN A 81 -4.20 -8.13 15.45
C ASN A 81 -4.97 -7.00 14.75
N MET A 82 -4.50 -5.75 14.86
CA MET A 82 -5.11 -4.57 14.29
C MET A 82 -4.22 -4.06 13.17
N PHE A 83 -4.81 -3.90 11.99
CA PHE A 83 -4.17 -3.19 10.89
C PHE A 83 -4.19 -1.70 11.23
N VAL A 84 -3.07 -1.19 11.76
CA VAL A 84 -2.88 0.23 12.04
C VAL A 84 -2.30 0.88 10.81
N TYR A 85 -3.08 1.75 10.17
CA TYR A 85 -2.62 2.59 9.08
C TYR A 85 -1.68 3.66 9.64
N THR A 86 -0.42 3.67 9.19
CA THR A 86 0.54 4.71 9.57
C THR A 86 0.61 5.78 8.49
N TYR A 87 -0.16 6.86 8.64
CA TYR A 87 -0.01 8.07 7.82
C TYR A 87 1.16 8.90 8.37
N GLY A 88 2.37 8.45 8.08
CA GLY A 88 3.60 9.17 8.42
C GLY A 88 3.98 10.22 7.38
N ARG A 89 5.15 10.83 7.60
CA ARG A 89 5.84 11.68 6.61
C ARG A 89 5.84 11.01 5.24
N ILE A 90 5.81 11.83 4.18
CA ILE A 90 6.01 11.34 2.81
C ILE A 90 7.46 10.90 2.71
N GLU A 91 7.64 9.59 2.81
CA GLU A 91 8.91 8.93 2.61
C GLU A 91 8.85 8.15 1.30
N PRO A 92 9.95 8.13 0.53
CA PRO A 92 10.04 7.24 -0.62
C PRO A 92 9.66 5.82 -0.23
N ASN A 93 8.78 5.22 -1.03
CA ASN A 93 8.31 3.85 -0.85
C ASN A 93 7.51 3.60 0.45
N ASN A 94 6.81 4.60 0.99
CA ASN A 94 5.76 4.39 1.97
C ASN A 94 4.44 4.02 1.25
N PHE A 95 4.13 2.73 1.22
CA PHE A 95 2.99 2.21 0.47
C PHE A 95 1.75 2.04 1.36
N LEU A 96 0.59 2.39 0.80
CA LEU A 96 -0.71 1.87 1.22
C LEU A 96 -1.53 1.49 -0.01
N ILE A 97 -1.77 0.19 -0.18
CA ILE A 97 -2.43 -0.38 -1.34
C ILE A 97 -3.54 -1.33 -0.90
N VAL A 98 -4.71 -1.18 -1.51
CA VAL A 98 -5.86 -2.05 -1.29
C VAL A 98 -6.23 -2.71 -2.62
N LYS A 99 -6.33 -4.03 -2.63
CA LYS A 99 -6.71 -4.84 -3.79
C LYS A 99 -8.08 -5.45 -3.53
N ARG A 100 -9.13 -5.02 -4.24
CA ARG A 100 -10.52 -5.54 -4.07
C ARG A 100 -11.19 -5.75 -5.41
N GLY A 101 -11.81 -6.90 -5.63
CA GLY A 101 -12.41 -7.22 -6.93
C GLY A 101 -11.38 -7.07 -8.05
N ASP A 102 -11.68 -6.28 -9.08
CA ASP A 102 -10.78 -5.96 -10.20
C ASP A 102 -10.03 -4.62 -10.04
N VAL A 103 -10.03 -4.05 -8.84
CA VAL A 103 -9.46 -2.73 -8.55
C VAL A 103 -8.23 -2.84 -7.63
N ILE A 104 -7.22 -2.03 -7.94
CA ILE A 104 -6.10 -1.70 -7.05
C ILE A 104 -6.21 -0.21 -6.72
N ALA A 105 -6.39 0.11 -5.43
CA ALA A 105 -6.39 1.47 -4.94
C ALA A 105 -5.05 1.79 -4.25
N THR A 106 -4.43 2.91 -4.61
CA THR A 106 -3.19 3.40 -3.98
C THR A 106 -3.46 4.69 -3.25
N TYR A 107 -3.03 4.78 -2.00
CA TYR A 107 -3.29 5.91 -1.13
C TYR A 107 -1.99 6.58 -0.65
N GLU A 108 -1.92 7.91 -0.70
CA GLU A 108 -0.78 8.71 -0.21
C GLU A 108 -1.26 10.16 0.10
N PRO A 109 -0.68 10.85 1.10
CA PRO A 109 -1.07 12.22 1.43
C PRO A 109 -0.40 13.23 0.48
N VAL A 110 -0.63 13.09 -0.83
CA VAL A 110 0.05 13.89 -1.88
C VAL A 110 -0.31 15.38 -1.88
N ASN A 111 -1.28 15.79 -1.07
CA ASN A 111 -1.69 17.19 -0.89
C ASN A 111 -1.04 17.86 0.34
N GLY A 112 -0.20 17.15 1.10
CA GLY A 112 0.54 17.69 2.24
C GLY A 112 -0.01 17.26 3.59
N ILE A 113 0.81 17.52 4.61
CA ILE A 113 0.44 17.32 6.02
C ILE A 113 -0.13 18.64 6.53
N LYS A 114 -1.40 18.64 6.95
CA LYS A 114 -2.01 19.80 7.58
C LYS A 114 -1.52 19.89 9.03
N LEU A 115 -1.37 21.12 9.53
CA LEU A 115 -0.90 21.40 10.90
C LEU A 115 -1.85 20.88 11.98
N ASP A 116 -3.12 20.67 11.64
CA ASP A 116 -4.16 20.11 12.50
C ASP A 116 -4.16 18.57 12.54
N TRP A 117 -3.19 17.91 11.87
CA TRP A 117 -3.06 16.47 11.76
C TRP A 117 -4.25 15.76 11.08
N ASN A 118 -5.19 16.52 10.51
CA ASN A 118 -6.27 16.04 9.66
C ASN A 118 -5.83 16.03 8.20
N ASN A 119 -4.81 15.21 7.93
CA ASN A 119 -4.23 15.11 6.60
C ASN A 119 -5.26 14.54 5.62
N GLU A 120 -5.51 15.25 4.53
CA GLU A 120 -6.25 14.69 3.41
C GLU A 120 -5.43 13.55 2.79
N LEU A 121 -6.05 12.37 2.65
CA LEU A 121 -5.42 11.28 1.91
C LEU A 121 -6.00 11.25 0.51
N SER A 122 -5.14 11.34 -0.49
CA SER A 122 -5.57 11.15 -1.88
C SER A 122 -5.41 9.70 -2.26
N TYR A 123 -6.24 9.25 -3.20
CA TYR A 123 -6.09 7.94 -3.79
C TYR A 123 -6.49 7.92 -5.25
N TYR A 124 -5.93 6.96 -5.98
CA TYR A 124 -6.39 6.61 -7.33
C TYR A 124 -6.62 5.11 -7.40
N GLU A 125 -7.41 4.71 -8.39
CA GLU A 125 -7.73 3.32 -8.67
C GLU A 125 -7.22 2.95 -10.08
N GLU A 126 -6.66 1.74 -10.20
CA GLU A 126 -6.28 1.12 -11.47
C GLU A 126 -6.80 -0.32 -11.53
N LYS A 127 -6.81 -0.93 -12.71
CA LYS A 127 -7.37 -2.26 -12.93
C LYS A 127 -6.34 -3.33 -12.59
N LYS A 128 -6.73 -4.41 -11.91
CA LYS A 128 -5.82 -5.53 -11.56
C LYS A 128 -5.23 -6.25 -12.78
N GLY A 129 -5.92 -6.19 -13.92
CA GLY A 129 -5.52 -6.84 -15.17
C GLY A 129 -4.48 -6.11 -16.03
N ASP A 130 -3.98 -4.95 -15.61
CA ASP A 130 -3.00 -4.21 -16.43
C ASP A 130 -1.61 -4.89 -16.46
N MET A 131 -1.36 -5.83 -15.56
CA MET A 131 -0.12 -6.60 -15.50
C MET A 131 -0.26 -7.92 -16.27
N GLN A 132 0.38 -8.00 -17.43
CA GLN A 132 0.35 -9.17 -18.30
C GLN A 132 1.55 -10.08 -17.97
N TRP A 133 1.29 -11.16 -17.25
CA TRP A 133 2.31 -12.14 -16.86
C TRP A 133 2.63 -13.13 -17.98
N GLU A 134 3.91 -13.27 -18.29
CA GLU A 134 4.46 -14.34 -19.10
C GLU A 134 4.95 -15.46 -18.17
N MET A 135 4.42 -16.66 -18.36
CA MET A 135 4.73 -17.83 -17.53
C MET A 135 5.94 -18.57 -18.08
N HIS A 136 6.86 -18.96 -17.22
CA HIS A 136 8.07 -19.68 -17.61
C HIS A 136 8.10 -21.07 -16.96
N PRO A 137 8.75 -22.07 -17.60
CA PRO A 137 8.90 -23.41 -17.04
C PRO A 137 9.95 -23.49 -15.92
N ASP A 138 10.77 -22.44 -15.75
CA ASP A 138 11.78 -22.39 -14.69
C ASP A 138 11.15 -22.53 -13.31
N THR A 139 11.76 -23.38 -12.48
CA THR A 139 11.40 -23.57 -11.08
C THR A 139 12.56 -23.22 -10.16
N ALA A 140 12.22 -22.81 -8.95
CA ALA A 140 13.18 -22.56 -7.88
C ALA A 140 12.56 -22.93 -6.53
N HIS A 141 13.41 -23.22 -5.54
CA HIS A 141 12.97 -23.36 -4.16
C HIS A 141 13.13 -22.03 -3.42
N ILE A 142 12.06 -21.58 -2.77
CA ILE A 142 12.09 -20.45 -1.84
C ILE A 142 11.52 -20.95 -0.53
N HIS A 143 12.36 -21.03 0.50
CA HIS A 143 12.08 -21.80 1.71
C HIS A 143 11.66 -23.24 1.35
N ASP A 144 10.51 -23.69 1.85
CA ASP A 144 9.99 -25.04 1.62
C ASP A 144 9.08 -25.15 0.38
N PHE A 145 8.90 -24.06 -0.38
CA PHE A 145 7.97 -24.02 -1.51
C PHE A 145 8.67 -24.16 -2.84
N VAL A 146 8.11 -24.99 -3.71
CA VAL A 146 8.45 -24.99 -5.13
C VAL A 146 7.75 -23.80 -5.78
N CYS A 147 8.54 -22.95 -6.42
CA CYS A 147 8.07 -21.76 -7.10
C CYS A 147 8.26 -21.88 -8.61
N GLN A 148 7.30 -21.34 -9.36
CA GLN A 148 7.40 -21.14 -10.80
C GLN A 148 7.73 -19.68 -11.10
N LYS A 149 8.50 -19.46 -12.15
CA LYS A 149 8.87 -18.13 -12.63
C LYS A 149 7.77 -17.52 -13.51
N ALA A 150 7.54 -16.22 -13.34
CA ALA A 150 6.78 -15.39 -14.27
C ALA A 150 7.49 -14.04 -14.49
N THR A 151 7.28 -13.42 -15.65
CA THR A 151 7.81 -12.07 -15.95
C THR A 151 6.72 -11.14 -16.45
N ALA A 152 6.86 -9.84 -16.22
CA ALA A 152 5.95 -8.84 -16.76
C ALA A 152 6.68 -7.51 -16.98
N ASP A 153 6.34 -6.80 -18.06
CA ASP A 153 6.72 -5.41 -18.25
C ASP A 153 5.61 -4.51 -17.68
N TRP A 154 5.90 -3.83 -16.57
CA TRP A 154 4.90 -3.03 -15.86
C TRP A 154 5.55 -1.86 -15.10
N GLY A 155 4.89 -0.71 -15.11
CA GLY A 155 5.39 0.51 -14.45
C GLY A 155 6.73 1.01 -15.00
N GLY A 156 7.02 0.76 -16.28
CA GLY A 156 8.29 1.14 -16.92
C GLY A 156 9.50 0.30 -16.50
N ARG A 157 9.26 -0.90 -15.94
CA ARG A 157 10.27 -1.87 -15.51
C ARG A 157 9.92 -3.28 -15.97
N LYS A 158 10.95 -4.09 -16.17
CA LYS A 158 10.81 -5.54 -16.36
C LYS A 158 10.92 -6.23 -15.01
N TRP A 159 9.91 -7.00 -14.65
CA TRP A 159 9.81 -7.72 -13.39
C TRP A 159 9.99 -9.23 -13.59
N THR A 160 10.62 -9.88 -12.62
CA THR A 160 10.65 -11.34 -12.49
C THR A 160 10.07 -11.71 -11.14
N ALA A 161 9.00 -12.49 -11.15
CA ALA A 161 8.33 -13.03 -9.98
C ALA A 161 8.55 -14.53 -9.87
N TRP A 162 8.67 -15.01 -8.63
CA TRP A 162 8.65 -16.41 -8.25
C TRP A 162 7.43 -16.63 -7.37
N PHE A 163 6.48 -17.44 -7.83
CA PHE A 163 5.21 -17.69 -7.14
C PHE A 163 5.00 -19.18 -6.92
N THR A 164 4.22 -19.55 -5.90
CA THR A 164 3.91 -20.96 -5.59
C THR A 164 2.41 -21.22 -5.65
N MET A 165 2.02 -22.33 -6.27
CA MET A 165 0.63 -22.81 -6.29
C MET A 165 0.25 -23.60 -5.04
N ASP A 166 1.22 -23.95 -4.18
CA ASP A 166 0.98 -24.60 -2.89
C ASP A 166 0.18 -23.68 -1.95
N ILE A 167 0.28 -22.36 -2.17
CA ILE A 167 -0.57 -21.34 -1.57
C ILE A 167 -1.36 -20.70 -2.72
N PRO A 168 -2.57 -21.20 -3.04
CA PRO A 168 -3.35 -20.81 -4.22
C PRO A 168 -4.07 -19.46 -4.01
N ILE A 169 -3.31 -18.45 -3.63
CA ILE A 169 -3.77 -17.07 -3.42
C ILE A 169 -3.16 -16.21 -4.53
N SER A 170 -3.99 -15.64 -5.40
CA SER A 170 -3.56 -14.78 -6.49
C SER A 170 -3.20 -13.36 -6.02
N ASP A 171 -2.15 -13.27 -5.20
CA ASP A 171 -1.73 -12.02 -4.56
C ASP A 171 -0.20 -11.97 -4.34
N GLY A 172 0.28 -10.84 -3.85
CA GLY A 172 1.69 -10.56 -3.72
C GLY A 172 1.97 -9.17 -3.13
N PRO A 173 3.24 -8.82 -2.92
CA PRO A 173 3.61 -7.53 -2.39
C PRO A 173 3.23 -6.39 -3.35
N TYR A 174 3.11 -5.17 -2.83
CA TYR A 174 2.81 -3.97 -3.62
C TYR A 174 1.53 -4.15 -4.47
N LYS A 175 1.62 -3.94 -5.78
CA LYS A 175 0.52 -4.12 -6.74
C LYS A 175 0.58 -5.45 -7.50
N PHE A 176 1.58 -6.29 -7.22
CA PHE A 176 1.77 -7.55 -7.93
C PHE A 176 0.70 -8.56 -7.50
N CYS A 177 -0.13 -8.97 -8.45
CA CYS A 177 -1.19 -9.97 -8.30
C CYS A 177 -1.53 -10.58 -9.67
N GLY A 178 -2.45 -11.54 -9.74
CA GLY A 178 -2.92 -12.12 -11.01
C GLY A 178 -2.20 -13.40 -11.44
N LEU A 179 -1.19 -13.86 -10.70
CA LEU A 179 -0.60 -15.20 -10.87
C LEU A 179 -1.49 -16.26 -10.18
N PRO A 180 -1.44 -17.54 -10.59
CA PRO A 180 -2.32 -18.57 -10.03
C PRO A 180 -1.95 -19.00 -8.59
N GLY A 181 -0.96 -18.37 -7.97
CA GLY A 181 -0.53 -18.62 -6.61
C GLY A 181 0.25 -17.43 -6.02
N LEU A 182 0.64 -17.57 -4.76
CA LEU A 182 1.23 -16.46 -4.00
C LEU A 182 2.63 -16.12 -4.50
N VAL A 183 2.89 -14.84 -4.77
CA VAL A 183 4.24 -14.33 -5.09
C VAL A 183 5.11 -14.40 -3.84
N LEU A 184 6.15 -15.24 -3.84
CA LEU A 184 7.09 -15.34 -2.73
C LEU A 184 8.31 -14.43 -2.89
N SER A 185 8.75 -14.18 -4.11
CA SER A 185 9.80 -13.20 -4.40
C SER A 185 9.50 -12.49 -5.71
N ILE A 186 9.80 -11.20 -5.76
CA ILE A 186 9.72 -10.44 -7.00
C ILE A 186 10.77 -9.32 -7.02
N SER A 187 11.39 -9.12 -8.18
CA SER A 187 12.37 -8.07 -8.37
C SER A 187 12.33 -7.48 -9.77
N ASP A 188 12.73 -6.22 -9.91
CA ASP A 188 13.03 -5.67 -11.22
C ASP A 188 14.35 -6.24 -11.77
N GLN A 189 14.56 -6.11 -13.08
CA GLN A 189 15.72 -6.66 -13.79
C GLN A 189 17.07 -6.25 -13.18
N ASP A 190 17.19 -4.99 -12.75
CA ASP A 190 18.41 -4.43 -12.18
C ASP A 190 18.54 -4.68 -10.67
N LYS A 191 17.57 -5.37 -10.04
CA LYS A 191 17.48 -5.60 -8.59
C LYS A 191 17.50 -4.31 -7.78
N PHE A 192 17.07 -3.20 -8.35
CA PHE A 192 16.87 -1.95 -7.61
C PHE A 192 15.70 -2.04 -6.64
N PHE A 193 14.71 -2.88 -6.94
CA PHE A 193 13.56 -3.14 -6.11
C PHE A 193 13.39 -4.64 -5.99
N THR A 194 13.33 -5.16 -4.76
CA THR A 194 13.13 -6.58 -4.50
C THR A 194 12.25 -6.75 -3.28
N PHE A 195 11.21 -7.57 -3.40
CA PHE A 195 10.40 -8.03 -2.29
C PHE A 195 10.65 -9.53 -2.14
N ASP A 196 11.16 -9.94 -0.99
CA ASP A 196 11.33 -11.35 -0.65
C ASP A 196 10.43 -11.67 0.54
N ILE A 197 9.71 -12.77 0.49
CA ILE A 197 8.93 -13.25 1.63
C ILE A 197 9.87 -13.46 2.83
N ALA A 198 9.41 -13.01 3.99
CA ALA A 198 10.11 -13.19 5.25
C ALA A 198 9.33 -14.09 6.21
N TYR A 199 8.00 -13.98 6.21
CA TYR A 199 7.14 -14.71 7.13
C TYR A 199 5.71 -14.77 6.63
N ILE A 200 5.01 -15.87 6.91
CA ILE A 200 3.57 -16.04 6.67
C ILE A 200 2.92 -16.65 7.91
N SER A 201 1.75 -16.14 8.31
CA SER A 201 0.96 -16.69 9.40
C SER A 201 -0.53 -16.55 9.17
N LYS A 202 -1.28 -17.48 9.78
CA LYS A 202 -2.71 -17.28 9.99
C LYS A 202 -2.93 -16.25 11.09
N VAL A 203 -3.96 -15.42 10.92
CA VAL A 203 -4.37 -14.39 11.86
C VAL A 203 -5.88 -14.39 11.98
N ASN A 204 -6.41 -13.86 13.07
CA ASN A 204 -7.84 -13.58 13.20
C ASN A 204 -7.96 -12.08 13.49
N SER A 205 -7.82 -11.29 12.43
CA SER A 205 -7.76 -9.83 12.50
C SER A 205 -8.99 -9.25 11.83
N VAL A 206 -9.73 -8.39 12.53
CA VAL A 206 -10.76 -7.58 11.89
C VAL A 206 -10.12 -6.25 11.52
N SER A 207 -10.01 -5.98 10.22
CA SER A 207 -9.73 -4.64 9.75
C SER A 207 -11.04 -3.88 9.63
N VAL A 208 -11.10 -2.82 10.38
CA VAL A 208 -12.03 -1.74 10.13
C VAL A 208 -11.64 -1.16 8.75
N THR A 209 -12.60 -0.93 7.85
CA THR A 209 -12.26 -0.32 6.54
C THR A 209 -11.64 1.05 6.79
N PHE A 210 -10.79 1.51 5.88
CA PHE A 210 -10.14 2.82 5.98
C PHE A 210 -11.13 3.92 6.41
N ASP A 211 -12.27 3.97 5.73
CA ASP A 211 -13.36 4.94 5.91
C ASP A 211 -13.99 4.88 7.32
N GLN A 212 -13.92 3.72 7.98
CA GLN A 212 -14.47 3.51 9.33
C GLN A 212 -13.46 3.85 10.43
N LEU A 213 -12.15 3.74 10.19
CA LEU A 213 -11.13 4.10 11.19
C LEU A 213 -11.01 5.61 11.37
N ARG A 214 -11.27 6.36 10.31
CA ARG A 214 -11.22 7.83 10.30
C ARG A 214 -12.36 8.39 9.45
N PRO A 215 -13.61 8.40 9.94
CA PRO A 215 -14.74 9.02 9.25
C PRO A 215 -14.54 10.53 9.02
N ASP A 216 -13.61 11.14 9.75
CA ASP A 216 -13.16 12.52 9.62
C ASP A 216 -12.04 12.72 8.58
N LEU A 217 -11.42 11.65 8.06
CA LEU A 217 -10.42 11.76 7.01
C LEU A 217 -11.10 11.97 5.66
N ALA A 218 -10.95 13.17 5.09
CA ALA A 218 -11.40 13.43 3.74
C ALA A 218 -10.55 12.64 2.74
N LEU A 219 -11.13 11.59 2.17
CA LEU A 219 -10.55 10.84 1.05
C LEU A 219 -10.80 11.58 -0.26
N GLN A 220 -9.71 11.92 -0.94
CA GLN A 220 -9.74 12.63 -2.22
C GLN A 220 -9.41 11.67 -3.36
N LYS A 221 -10.42 11.18 -4.07
CA LYS A 221 -10.20 10.39 -5.29
C LYS A 221 -9.65 11.28 -6.39
N THR A 222 -8.61 10.84 -7.08
CA THR A 222 -7.95 11.55 -8.18
C THR A 222 -7.58 10.59 -9.32
N THR A 223 -7.09 11.14 -10.43
CA THR A 223 -6.50 10.33 -11.51
C THR A 223 -5.06 9.95 -11.16
N LYS A 224 -4.55 8.84 -11.70
CA LYS A 224 -3.14 8.44 -11.54
C LYS A 224 -2.19 9.57 -11.94
N GLU A 225 -2.46 10.23 -13.07
CA GLU A 225 -1.66 11.37 -13.54
C GLU A 225 -1.65 12.54 -12.54
N SER A 226 -2.83 12.99 -12.10
CA SER A 226 -2.95 14.09 -11.15
C SER A 226 -2.30 13.75 -9.82
N PHE A 227 -2.42 12.49 -9.37
CA PHE A 227 -1.77 11.98 -8.18
C PHE A 227 -0.25 12.09 -8.28
N TYR A 228 0.36 11.59 -9.37
CA TYR A 228 1.82 11.64 -9.56
C TYR A 228 2.31 13.07 -9.73
N LYS A 229 1.52 13.96 -10.36
CA LYS A 229 1.82 15.40 -10.43
C LYS A 229 1.81 16.05 -9.05
N ALA A 230 0.79 15.80 -8.24
CA ALA A 230 0.70 16.30 -6.86
C ALA A 230 1.85 15.78 -6.00
N ARG A 231 2.15 14.47 -6.09
CA ARG A 231 3.28 13.82 -5.41
C ARG A 231 4.62 14.46 -5.76
N LYS A 232 4.87 14.69 -7.06
CA LYS A 232 6.09 15.36 -7.54
C LYS A 232 6.17 16.80 -7.05
N ASN A 233 5.07 17.54 -7.12
CA ASN A 233 4.98 18.91 -6.62
C ASN A 233 5.27 18.95 -5.12
N LEU A 234 4.64 18.07 -4.33
CA LEU A 234 4.82 18.01 -2.89
C LEU A 234 6.24 17.62 -2.50
N ARG A 235 6.90 16.72 -3.22
CA ARG A 235 8.31 16.42 -2.99
C ARG A 235 9.20 17.65 -3.22
N ASN A 236 8.92 18.40 -4.29
CA ASN A 236 9.65 19.63 -4.60
C ASN A 236 9.36 20.72 -3.55
N THR A 237 8.10 20.91 -3.18
CA THR A 237 7.68 21.93 -2.21
C THR A 237 7.97 21.53 -0.78
N MET A 238 8.09 20.26 -0.39
CA MET A 238 8.54 19.87 0.95
C MET A 238 10.02 20.16 1.14
N ALA A 239 10.81 20.01 0.08
CA ALA A 239 12.18 20.49 0.09
C ALA A 239 12.24 22.01 0.14
N GLU A 240 11.37 22.68 -0.61
CA GLU A 240 11.25 24.15 -0.57
C GLU A 240 10.71 24.65 0.77
N TYR A 241 9.75 23.96 1.38
CA TYR A 241 9.16 24.24 2.69
C TYR A 241 10.18 23.99 3.79
N ALA A 242 10.95 22.90 3.74
CA ALA A 242 12.09 22.71 4.63
C ALA A 242 13.12 23.85 4.48
N LEU A 243 13.29 24.42 3.28
CA LEU A 243 14.14 25.58 3.04
C LEU A 243 13.49 26.92 3.49
N LEU A 244 12.16 27.04 3.44
CA LEU A 244 11.37 28.28 3.65
C LEU A 244 10.85 28.41 5.09
N THR A 245 10.37 27.35 5.73
CA THR A 245 9.93 27.34 7.13
C THR A 245 11.12 27.16 8.06
N GLY A 246 11.89 28.24 8.21
CA GLY A 246 12.10 28.93 9.48
C GLY A 246 12.61 28.20 10.74
N ALA A 247 12.71 26.88 10.80
CA ALA A 247 13.67 26.26 11.71
C ALA A 247 15.04 26.65 11.15
N ARG A 248 15.95 27.19 11.97
CA ARG A 248 17.32 27.52 11.56
C ARG A 248 18.05 26.24 11.11
N LEU A 249 17.78 25.76 9.91
CA LEU A 249 18.54 24.71 9.26
C LEU A 249 19.87 25.33 8.91
N SER A 250 20.93 24.75 9.46
CA SER A 250 22.29 25.09 9.06
C SER A 250 22.43 24.97 7.54
N ASP A 251 23.38 25.70 6.94
CA ASP A 251 23.64 25.54 5.50
C ASP A 251 24.02 24.10 5.15
N ALA A 252 24.67 23.38 6.07
CA ALA A 252 24.90 21.94 5.94
C ALA A 252 23.60 21.13 5.83
N SER A 253 22.59 21.42 6.65
CA SER A 253 21.28 20.76 6.58
C SER A 253 20.56 21.04 5.25
N LYS A 254 20.68 22.26 4.71
CA LYS A 254 20.11 22.62 3.39
C LYS A 254 20.81 21.90 2.25
N VAL A 255 22.14 21.80 2.30
CA VAL A 255 22.95 21.04 1.35
C VAL A 255 22.57 19.56 1.40
N ASN A 256 22.40 18.99 2.60
CA ASN A 256 22.01 17.60 2.78
C ASN A 256 20.62 17.31 2.20
N ILE A 257 19.61 18.15 2.46
CA ILE A 257 18.26 17.98 1.88
C ILE A 257 18.33 18.00 0.34
N ARG A 258 19.07 18.96 -0.24
CA ARG A 258 19.23 19.04 -1.70
C ARG A 258 19.99 17.84 -2.26
N ALA A 259 20.99 17.33 -1.54
CA ALA A 259 21.71 16.12 -1.92
C ALA A 259 20.78 14.90 -1.88
N GLU A 260 20.03 14.71 -0.79
CA GLU A 260 19.04 13.63 -0.63
C GLU A 260 17.99 13.65 -1.76
N MET A 261 17.50 14.81 -2.17
CA MET A 261 16.58 14.91 -3.32
C MET A 261 17.19 14.45 -4.64
N LYS A 262 18.48 14.73 -4.88
CA LYS A 262 19.18 14.28 -6.09
C LYS A 262 19.39 12.77 -6.08
N THR A 263 19.47 12.17 -4.89
CA THR A 263 19.58 10.72 -4.71
C THR A 263 18.24 9.98 -4.85
N ASP A 264 17.09 10.66 -4.90
CA ASP A 264 15.77 10.03 -5.15
C ASP A 264 15.41 10.04 -6.65
N ASN A 265 16.24 9.38 -7.46
CA ASN A 265 16.14 9.37 -8.93
C ASN A 265 15.59 8.06 -9.51
N ASN A 266 15.32 7.07 -8.67
CA ASN A 266 14.90 5.73 -9.05
C ASN A 266 13.60 5.38 -8.32
N HIS A 267 12.48 5.28 -9.06
CA HIS A 267 11.15 5.03 -8.48
C HIS A 267 10.60 3.69 -8.93
N ILE A 268 9.89 2.98 -8.04
CA ILE A 268 9.31 1.65 -8.35
C ILE A 268 8.45 1.66 -9.62
N GLU A 269 7.65 2.70 -9.83
CA GLU A 269 6.98 2.99 -11.10
C GLU A 269 7.65 4.21 -11.76
N ARG A 270 8.02 4.08 -13.03
CA ARG A 270 8.50 5.17 -13.88
C ARG A 270 7.30 5.77 -14.63
N TYR A 271 6.57 6.66 -13.95
CA TYR A 271 5.43 7.40 -14.49
C TYR A 271 5.81 8.87 -14.70
#